data_AF-A0A847XCL3-F1
#
_entry.id   AF-A0A847XCL3-F1
#
_cell.length_a   1.000
_cell.length_b   1.000
_cell.length_c   1.000
_cell.angle_alpha   90.00
_cell.angle_beta   90.00
_cell.angle_gamma   90.00
#
_symmetry.space_group_name_H-M   'P 1'
#
loop_
_entity.id
_entity.type
_entity.pdbx_description
1 polymer ?
#
loop_
_entity_poly.entity_id
_entity_poly.type
_entity_poly.pdbx_seq_one_letter_code
_entity_poly.pdbx_strand_id
1 'polypeptide(L)'
;MFNNKNKILVFLIMLLLVAGCSSKASKLYETDPGPSDLPSRYSSVGVHDPAVVKGEDRIFIIGSHLDAAHTYDYVDWQRYGSGVKNGNPVIPNVEEDMKEALEWAETSTFWAGDIIR
;
A
#
# COMPACT_ATOMS: atom_id res chain seq x y z
N MET A 1 -46.49 -40.31 36.53
CA MET A 1 -45.79 -39.71 37.70
C MET A 1 -44.33 -40.18 37.66
N PHE A 2 -43.40 -39.38 37.12
CA PHE A 2 -41.99 -39.77 37.04
C PHE A 2 -41.37 -39.79 38.45
N ASN A 3 -40.78 -40.93 38.86
CA ASN A 3 -40.14 -41.11 40.16
C ASN A 3 -38.92 -40.17 40.30
N ASN A 4 -38.61 -39.70 41.51
CA ASN A 4 -37.51 -38.77 41.79
C ASN A 4 -36.14 -39.29 41.29
N LYS A 5 -35.93 -40.61 41.25
CA LYS A 5 -34.72 -41.21 40.67
C LYS A 5 -34.62 -40.97 39.15
N ASN A 6 -35.74 -41.04 38.43
CA ASN A 6 -35.80 -40.81 36.99
C ASN A 6 -35.65 -39.31 36.67
N LYS A 7 -36.13 -38.43 37.55
CA LYS A 7 -35.91 -36.98 37.43
C LYS A 7 -34.45 -36.60 37.62
N ILE A 8 -33.77 -37.18 38.61
CA ILE A 8 -32.33 -36.96 38.84
C ILE A 8 -31.50 -37.47 37.66
N LEU A 9 -31.83 -38.65 37.12
CA LEU A 9 -31.13 -39.22 35.97
C LEU A 9 -31.31 -38.36 34.70
N VAL A 10 -32.53 -37.87 34.45
CA VAL A 10 -32.81 -36.96 33.32
C VAL A 10 -32.08 -35.62 33.50
N PHE A 11 -32.03 -35.09 34.72
CA PHE A 11 -31.30 -33.86 35.01
C PHE A 11 -29.78 -34.02 34.80
N LEU A 12 -29.21 -35.18 35.16
CA LEU A 12 -27.80 -35.47 34.93
C LEU A 12 -27.45 -35.60 33.44
N ILE A 13 -28.31 -36.27 32.66
CA ILE A 13 -28.14 -36.44 31.21
C ILE A 13 -28.26 -35.09 30.48
N MET A 14 -29.17 -34.22 30.93
CA MET A 14 -29.34 -32.88 30.37
C MET A 14 -28.15 -31.96 30.70
N LEU A 15 -27.46 -32.17 31.83
CA LEU A 15 -26.23 -31.46 32.18
C LEU A 15 -25.03 -31.89 31.33
N LEU A 16 -24.97 -33.18 30.95
CA LEU A 16 -23.93 -33.75 30.09
C LEU A 16 -24.01 -33.29 28.63
N LEU A 17 -25.21 -32.91 28.15
CA LEU A 17 -25.43 -32.47 26.78
C LEU A 17 -24.99 -31.02 26.50
N VAL A 18 -24.64 -30.23 27.51
CA VAL A 18 -24.25 -28.80 27.36
C VAL A 18 -22.73 -28.60 27.20
N ALA A 19 -21.91 -29.64 27.36
CA ALA A 19 -20.44 -29.54 27.24
C ALA A 19 -19.90 -29.70 25.79
N GLY A 20 -20.76 -29.56 24.77
CA GLY A 20 -20.47 -29.91 23.38
C GLY A 20 -20.36 -28.74 22.41
N CYS A 21 -19.61 -27.68 22.73
CA CYS A 21 -19.13 -26.73 21.73
C CYS A 21 -17.76 -26.18 22.13
N SER A 22 -16.72 -26.99 21.94
CA SER A 22 -15.36 -26.48 21.87
C SER A 22 -15.06 -26.19 20.41
N SER A 23 -15.42 -24.99 19.95
CA SER A 23 -14.91 -24.47 18.69
C SER A 23 -13.40 -24.40 18.84
N LYS A 24 -12.64 -25.20 18.08
CA LYS A 24 -11.21 -24.93 17.89
C LYS A 24 -11.12 -23.50 17.37
N ALA A 25 -10.59 -22.60 18.20
CA ALA A 25 -10.25 -21.26 17.75
C ALA A 25 -9.37 -21.42 16.51
N SER A 26 -9.87 -20.94 15.37
CA SER A 26 -9.02 -20.76 14.21
C SER A 26 -7.83 -19.92 14.66
N LYS A 27 -6.61 -20.31 14.26
CA LYS A 27 -5.48 -19.39 14.28
C LYS A 27 -5.88 -18.18 13.45
N LEU A 28 -6.39 -17.15 14.11
CA LEU A 28 -6.42 -15.82 13.54
C LEU A 28 -4.96 -15.46 13.30
N TYR A 29 -4.63 -15.03 12.09
CA TYR A 29 -3.40 -14.29 11.89
C TYR A 29 -3.50 -13.09 12.84
N GLU A 30 -2.67 -13.06 13.88
CA GLU A 30 -2.48 -11.84 14.65
C GLU A 30 -2.03 -10.78 13.65
N THR A 31 -2.93 -9.84 13.36
CA THR A 31 -2.55 -8.59 12.73
C THR A 31 -1.56 -7.94 13.68
N ASP A 32 -0.29 -7.94 13.30
CA ASP A 32 0.70 -7.04 13.88
C ASP A 32 0.05 -5.65 13.95
N PRO A 33 -0.12 -5.04 15.15
CA PRO A 33 -0.76 -3.74 15.28
C PRO A 33 -0.01 -2.63 14.52
N GLY A 34 1.14 -2.96 13.93
CA GLY A 34 2.02 -2.04 13.26
C GLY A 34 2.81 -1.23 14.29
N PRO A 35 3.71 -0.36 13.83
CA PRO A 35 4.44 0.52 14.71
C PRO A 35 3.47 1.34 15.57
N SER A 36 3.69 1.40 16.88
CA SER A 36 2.92 2.29 17.77
C SER A 36 3.20 3.78 17.54
N ASP A 37 4.15 4.09 16.65
CA ASP A 37 4.64 5.44 16.33
C ASP A 37 4.38 5.78 14.86
N LEU A 38 3.13 5.62 14.42
CA LEU A 38 2.72 6.08 13.09
C LEU A 38 2.68 7.61 13.06
N PRO A 39 3.12 8.24 11.96
CA PRO A 39 3.07 9.69 11.83
C PRO A 39 1.62 10.18 11.89
N SER A 40 1.38 11.24 12.65
CA SER A 40 0.04 11.83 12.85
C SER A 40 -0.57 12.43 11.58
N ARG A 41 0.24 12.66 10.54
CA ARG A 41 -0.16 13.06 9.19
C ARG A 41 0.71 12.37 8.16
N TYR A 42 0.16 12.16 6.98
CA TYR A 42 0.90 11.75 5.79
C TYR A 42 0.26 12.37 4.56
N SER A 43 1.04 12.53 3.49
CA SER A 43 0.55 12.96 2.19
C SER A 43 1.03 11.98 1.13
N SER A 44 0.10 11.49 0.32
CA SER A 44 0.39 10.52 -0.74
C SER A 44 0.31 11.16 -2.12
N VAL A 45 1.06 10.57 -3.05
CA VAL A 45 1.10 10.94 -4.46
C VAL A 45 1.04 9.68 -5.31
N GLY A 46 0.44 9.78 -6.49
CA GLY A 46 0.53 8.73 -7.51
C GLY A 46 1.77 8.95 -8.36
N VAL A 47 2.71 8.01 -8.31
CA VAL A 47 3.84 7.86 -9.24
C VAL A 47 3.94 6.36 -9.53
N HIS A 48 3.76 5.98 -10.79
CA HIS A 48 3.76 4.57 -11.19
C HIS A 48 5.21 4.09 -11.42
N ASP A 49 5.56 2.88 -11.00
CA ASP A 49 6.93 2.33 -11.06
C ASP A 49 7.99 3.26 -10.43
N PRO A 50 7.86 3.68 -9.15
CA PRO A 50 8.75 4.67 -8.58
C PRO A 50 10.18 4.13 -8.36
N ALA A 51 11.15 4.76 -9.01
CA ALA A 51 12.57 4.64 -8.71
C ALA A 51 13.00 5.75 -7.74
N VAL A 52 13.69 5.38 -6.65
CA VAL A 52 14.15 6.32 -5.62
C VAL A 52 15.45 6.99 -6.05
N VAL A 53 15.46 8.32 -6.03
CA VAL A 53 16.62 9.14 -6.38
C VAL A 53 17.02 9.95 -5.15
N LYS A 54 18.25 9.74 -4.65
CA LYS A 54 18.76 10.50 -3.51
C LYS A 54 19.29 11.86 -3.97
N GLY A 55 18.56 12.92 -3.65
CA GLY A 55 19.04 14.30 -3.73
C GLY A 55 20.00 14.64 -2.60
N GLU A 56 20.53 15.87 -2.57
CA GLU A 56 21.38 16.34 -1.48
C GLU A 56 20.56 16.59 -0.21
N ASP A 57 19.44 17.32 -0.34
CA ASP A 57 18.61 17.74 0.81
C ASP A 57 17.26 17.02 0.91
N ARG A 58 16.86 16.28 -0.14
CA ARG A 58 15.55 15.61 -0.20
C ARG A 58 15.59 14.38 -1.07
N ILE A 59 14.66 13.47 -0.85
CA ILE A 59 14.49 12.26 -1.67
C ILE A 59 13.48 12.55 -2.77
N PHE A 60 13.82 12.13 -3.99
CA PHE A 60 12.91 12.15 -5.11
C PHE A 60 12.48 10.74 -5.47
N ILE A 61 11.34 10.64 -6.14
CA ILE A 61 10.95 9.48 -6.93
C ILE A 61 10.62 9.95 -8.34
N ILE A 62 11.04 9.17 -9.32
CA ILE A 62 10.61 9.29 -10.71
C ILE A 62 10.00 7.96 -11.15
N GLY A 63 9.01 8.00 -12.03
CA GLY A 63 8.37 6.79 -12.50
C GLY A 63 7.93 6.89 -13.96
N SER A 64 7.00 6.02 -14.32
CA SER A 64 6.28 6.07 -15.59
C SER A 64 5.57 7.42 -15.79
N HIS A 65 5.21 7.71 -17.03
CA HIS A 65 4.51 8.92 -17.48
C HIS A 65 5.25 10.23 -17.24
N LEU A 66 6.55 10.18 -16.91
CA LEU A 66 7.31 11.33 -16.43
C LEU A 66 6.69 11.96 -15.18
N ASP A 67 6.02 11.14 -14.38
CA ASP A 67 5.57 11.54 -13.06
C ASP A 67 6.75 11.50 -12.08
N ALA A 68 6.83 12.54 -11.25
CA ALA A 68 7.86 12.65 -10.24
C ALA A 68 7.32 13.31 -8.98
N ALA A 69 7.89 12.96 -7.84
CA ALA A 69 7.58 13.54 -6.55
C ALA A 69 8.81 13.60 -5.66
N HIS A 70 8.71 14.33 -4.56
CA HIS A 70 9.76 14.39 -3.56
C HIS A 70 9.22 14.42 -2.13
N THR A 71 10.10 14.14 -1.18
CA THR A 71 9.84 14.17 0.25
C THR A 71 11.12 14.49 1.01
N TYR A 72 10.98 14.99 2.23
CA TYR A 72 12.10 15.18 3.15
C TYR A 72 12.22 14.04 4.18
N ASP A 73 11.16 13.24 4.36
CA ASP A 73 11.01 12.32 5.50
C ASP A 73 10.41 10.95 5.15
N TYR A 74 10.17 10.66 3.86
CA TYR A 74 9.48 9.44 3.37
C TYR A 74 7.99 9.33 3.73
N VAL A 75 7.42 10.32 4.41
CA VAL A 75 6.04 10.31 4.92
C VAL A 75 5.18 11.32 4.17
N ASP A 76 5.64 12.57 4.08
CA ASP A 76 4.91 13.66 3.43
C ASP A 76 5.47 13.87 2.01
N TRP A 77 4.76 13.37 1.01
CA TRP A 77 5.14 13.48 -0.40
C TRP A 77 4.51 14.68 -1.09
N GLN A 78 5.27 15.32 -1.97
CA GLN A 78 4.82 16.45 -2.80
C GLN A 78 5.09 16.14 -4.27
N ARG A 79 4.08 16.38 -5.13
CA ARG A 79 4.25 16.24 -6.58
C ARG A 79 5.32 17.21 -7.07
N TYR A 80 6.28 16.71 -7.82
CA TYR A 80 7.32 17.50 -8.46
C TYR A 80 6.98 17.76 -9.93
N GLY A 81 6.71 16.70 -10.69
CA GLY A 81 6.36 16.77 -12.11
C GLY A 81 5.24 15.79 -12.44
N SER A 82 4.50 16.04 -13.53
CA SER A 82 3.47 15.11 -13.96
C SER A 82 3.18 15.16 -15.45
N GLY A 83 3.20 13.98 -16.07
CA GLY A 83 2.91 13.79 -17.49
C GLY A 83 4.05 14.18 -18.42
N VAL A 84 4.03 13.59 -19.62
CA VAL A 84 4.89 13.99 -20.76
C VAL A 84 4.27 15.21 -21.41
N LYS A 85 4.67 16.39 -20.94
CA LYS A 85 4.25 17.69 -21.49
C LYS A 85 5.33 18.73 -21.25
N ASN A 86 5.42 19.70 -22.15
CA ASN A 86 6.32 20.83 -21.96
C ASN A 86 5.98 21.59 -20.66
N GLY A 87 7.02 22.05 -19.97
CA GLY A 87 6.94 22.63 -18.63
C GLY A 87 7.00 21.61 -17.49
N ASN A 88 7.12 20.30 -17.76
CA ASN A 88 7.45 19.32 -16.70
C ASN A 88 8.87 19.61 -16.17
N PRO A 89 9.08 19.79 -14.86
CA PRO A 89 10.38 20.18 -14.32
C PRO A 89 11.46 19.08 -14.38
N VAL A 90 11.09 17.85 -14.74
CA VAL A 90 12.07 16.78 -15.01
C VAL A 90 12.70 16.98 -16.39
N ILE A 91 11.88 17.21 -17.43
CA ILE A 91 12.32 17.50 -18.80
C ILE A 91 11.46 18.64 -19.36
N PRO A 92 11.92 19.91 -19.29
CA PRO A 92 11.09 21.07 -19.60
C PRO A 92 10.57 21.12 -21.04
N ASN A 93 11.36 20.70 -22.03
CA ASN A 93 10.98 20.71 -23.45
C ASN A 93 10.81 19.28 -23.99
N VAL A 94 10.17 18.41 -23.21
CA VAL A 94 10.12 16.96 -23.45
C VAL A 94 9.62 16.55 -24.84
N GLU A 95 8.69 17.29 -25.45
CA GLU A 95 8.16 16.95 -26.77
C GLU A 95 9.21 17.09 -27.88
N GLU A 96 10.17 18.02 -27.71
CA GLU A 96 11.28 18.22 -28.64
C GLU A 96 12.48 17.35 -28.24
N ASP A 97 12.90 17.43 -26.96
CA ASP A 97 14.13 16.79 -26.47
C ASP A 97 14.06 15.26 -26.56
N MET A 98 12.86 14.68 -26.45
CA MET A 98 12.64 13.23 -26.48
C MET A 98 11.84 12.77 -27.70
N LYS A 99 11.71 13.62 -28.73
CA LYS A 99 10.91 13.36 -29.92
C LYS A 99 11.27 12.03 -30.59
N GLU A 100 12.56 11.80 -30.81
CA GLU A 100 13.06 10.58 -31.47
C GLU A 100 12.62 9.31 -30.72
N ALA A 101 12.72 9.31 -29.39
CA ALA A 101 12.34 8.16 -28.58
C ALA A 101 10.82 7.89 -28.60
N LEU A 102 10.02 8.96 -28.52
CA LEU A 102 8.55 8.87 -28.58
C LEU A 102 8.05 8.41 -29.96
N GLU A 103 8.63 8.95 -31.03
CA GLU A 103 8.30 8.56 -32.41
C GLU A 103 8.72 7.12 -32.68
N TRP A 104 9.93 6.72 -32.28
CA TRP A 104 10.41 5.35 -32.45
C TRP A 104 9.54 4.32 -31.74
N ALA A 105 9.11 4.63 -30.51
CA ALA A 105 8.27 3.74 -29.71
C ALA A 105 6.76 3.87 -30.02
N GLU A 106 6.38 4.73 -30.96
CA GLU A 106 4.99 4.99 -31.36
C GLU A 106 4.06 5.28 -30.17
N THR A 107 4.53 6.11 -29.23
CA THR A 107 3.83 6.41 -27.97
C THR A 107 3.95 7.89 -27.61
N SER A 108 3.07 8.35 -26.72
CA SER A 108 3.09 9.70 -26.15
C SER A 108 3.58 9.72 -24.69
N THR A 109 4.13 8.61 -24.19
CA THR A 109 4.50 8.48 -22.78
C THR A 109 5.79 7.67 -22.57
N PHE A 110 6.42 7.83 -21.41
CA PHE A 110 7.59 7.03 -20.99
C PHE A 110 7.22 6.06 -19.88
N TRP A 111 8.01 5.00 -19.72
CA TRP A 111 7.83 3.98 -18.69
C TRP A 111 9.03 3.93 -17.76
N ALA A 112 8.79 3.58 -16.50
CA ALA A 112 9.75 3.16 -15.46
C ALA A 112 11.14 3.82 -15.57
N GLY A 113 11.20 5.15 -15.47
CA GLY A 113 12.45 5.90 -15.50
C GLY A 113 13.30 5.69 -14.24
N ASP A 114 14.62 5.85 -14.38
CA ASP A 114 15.57 5.84 -13.27
C ASP A 114 16.60 6.98 -13.45
N ILE A 115 17.12 7.50 -12.34
CA ILE A 115 18.15 8.55 -12.32
C ILE A 115 19.24 8.12 -11.33
N ILE A 116 20.44 7.89 -11.86
CA ILE A 116 21.62 7.48 -11.09
C ILE A 116 22.68 8.57 -11.21
N ARG A 117 23.37 8.86 -10.10
CA ARG A 117 24.52 9.79 -10.05
C ARG A 117 25.84 9.05 -10.08
#